data_AF-A0A178VL00-F1
#
_entry.id   AF-A0A178VL00-F1
#
_cell.length_a   1.000
_cell.length_b   1.000
_cell.length_c   1.000
_cell.angle_alpha   90.00
_cell.angle_beta   90.00
_cell.angle_gamma   90.00
#
_symmetry.space_group_name_H-M   'P 1'
#
loop_
_entity.id
_entity.type
_entity.pdbx_description
1 polymer ?
#
loop_
_entity_poly.entity_id
_entity_poly.type
_entity_poly.pdbx_seq_one_letter_code
_entity_poly.pdbx_strand_id
1 'polypeptide(L)'
;MSVEKSRKKGQTSEKLMDPMESLPEAAAQIDLWDDLAASLVKISKSHAFVPEEQLLKFVDYLERKLSSVQYLWLDMFKGSPCPKLIDMIDVPLSHIPVSVYDTSVEWLDKFSIGLLCAFVVWSLNRLLTILEPPQQGGHQRRTTSKFHVAVFVALAMVLRNEPNTLVIVLPTLKEDEYQGHDKLPILVWMMAQVHVIFCSPYV
;
A
#
# COMPACT_ATOMS: atom_id res chain seq x y z
N MET A 1 -23.01 -28.87 -48.89
CA MET A 1 -24.30 -28.40 -48.35
C MET A 1 -24.37 -28.79 -46.88
N SER A 2 -24.67 -27.81 -46.02
CA SER A 2 -25.15 -27.87 -44.61
C SER A 2 -24.24 -28.56 -43.57
N VAL A 3 -23.58 -27.90 -42.61
CA VAL A 3 -24.00 -26.98 -41.51
C VAL A 3 -24.85 -27.64 -40.41
N GLU A 4 -24.41 -27.39 -39.16
CA GLU A 4 -25.12 -27.38 -37.86
C GLU A 4 -24.77 -28.55 -36.90
N LYS A 5 -24.50 -28.44 -35.59
CA LYS A 5 -23.96 -27.43 -34.64
C LYS A 5 -24.02 -28.09 -33.25
N SER A 6 -23.07 -27.74 -32.36
CA SER A 6 -23.18 -27.74 -30.88
C SER A 6 -23.38 -29.10 -30.15
N ARG A 7 -22.84 -29.36 -28.95
CA ARG A 7 -22.59 -28.46 -27.81
C ARG A 7 -21.60 -29.14 -26.85
N LYS A 8 -20.40 -28.56 -26.67
CA LYS A 8 -19.57 -28.79 -25.47
C LYS A 8 -20.28 -28.13 -24.29
N LYS A 9 -20.64 -28.89 -23.26
CA LYS A 9 -21.06 -28.33 -21.97
C LYS A 9 -19.82 -28.28 -21.09
N GLY A 10 -19.27 -27.08 -20.96
CA GLY A 10 -18.22 -26.78 -20.00
C GLY A 10 -18.74 -26.96 -18.58
N GLN A 11 -17.96 -27.64 -17.76
CA GLN A 11 -18.09 -27.61 -16.32
C GLN A 11 -16.91 -26.80 -15.80
N THR A 12 -17.08 -25.48 -15.83
CA THR A 12 -16.23 -24.55 -15.08
C THR A 12 -16.61 -24.76 -13.62
N SER A 13 -15.81 -25.52 -12.90
CA SER A 13 -15.85 -25.50 -11.44
C SER A 13 -15.34 -24.12 -11.03
N GLU A 14 -16.27 -23.26 -10.62
CA GLU A 14 -15.97 -22.13 -9.74
C GLU A 14 -15.17 -22.69 -8.57
N LYS A 15 -13.85 -22.47 -8.62
CA LYS A 15 -13.01 -22.62 -7.44
C LYS A 15 -13.33 -21.40 -6.59
N LEU A 16 -14.40 -21.53 -5.81
CA LEU A 16 -14.68 -20.68 -4.66
C LEU A 16 -13.35 -20.48 -3.94
N MET A 17 -12.94 -19.21 -3.86
CA MET A 17 -11.83 -18.78 -3.03
C MET A 17 -12.12 -19.35 -1.64
N ASP A 18 -11.21 -20.20 -1.15
CA ASP A 18 -11.32 -20.72 0.21
C ASP A 18 -11.53 -19.53 1.17
N PRO A 19 -12.45 -19.66 2.14
CA PRO A 19 -12.69 -18.61 3.12
C PRO A 19 -11.37 -18.20 3.76
N MET A 20 -11.08 -16.92 3.66
CA MET A 20 -10.13 -16.24 4.54
C MET A 20 -10.40 -16.67 5.99
N GLU A 21 -9.33 -16.76 6.78
CA GLU A 21 -9.35 -16.76 8.25
C GLU A 21 -9.52 -18.12 8.94
N SER A 22 -8.39 -18.70 9.32
CA SER A 22 -8.35 -19.44 10.57
C SER A 22 -8.20 -18.46 11.73
N LEU A 23 -9.04 -18.58 12.77
CA LEU A 23 -8.98 -17.79 14.01
C LEU A 23 -7.57 -17.61 14.62
N PRO A 24 -6.64 -18.60 14.53
CA PRO A 24 -5.26 -18.42 14.97
C PRO A 24 -4.46 -17.40 14.15
N GLU A 25 -4.76 -17.25 12.86
CA GLU A 25 -4.08 -16.31 11.97
C GLU A 25 -4.55 -14.87 12.22
N ALA A 26 -5.83 -14.68 12.50
CA ALA A 26 -6.36 -13.39 12.96
C ALA A 26 -5.83 -13.01 14.37
N ALA A 27 -5.73 -13.98 15.29
CA ALA A 27 -5.15 -13.76 16.61
C ALA A 27 -3.66 -13.40 16.52
N ALA A 28 -2.90 -14.10 15.67
CA ALA A 28 -1.50 -13.78 15.41
C ALA A 28 -1.31 -12.40 14.78
N GLN A 29 -2.29 -11.91 14.01
CA GLN A 29 -2.27 -10.54 13.50
C GLN A 29 -2.48 -9.52 14.62
N ILE A 30 -3.34 -9.76 15.62
CA ILE A 30 -3.54 -8.82 16.74
C ILE A 30 -2.25 -8.71 17.56
N ASP A 31 -1.69 -9.85 17.99
CA ASP A 31 -0.45 -9.90 18.79
C ASP A 31 0.74 -9.23 18.09
N LEU A 32 0.74 -9.21 16.75
CA LEU A 32 1.78 -8.54 15.95
C LEU A 32 1.82 -7.03 16.21
N TRP A 33 0.68 -6.39 16.49
CA TRP A 33 0.54 -4.93 16.55
C TRP A 33 0.32 -4.37 17.96
N ASP A 34 0.38 -5.21 18.99
CA ASP A 34 0.15 -4.82 20.40
C ASP A 34 0.98 -3.62 20.87
N ASP A 35 2.16 -3.43 20.28
CA ASP A 35 3.09 -2.34 20.60
C ASP A 35 2.91 -1.08 19.74
N LEU A 36 1.91 -1.03 18.85
CA LEU A 36 1.72 0.07 17.89
C LEU A 36 1.60 1.42 18.59
N ALA A 37 0.62 1.57 19.48
CA ALA A 37 0.37 2.84 20.16
C ALA A 37 1.61 3.31 20.95
N ALA A 38 2.27 2.39 21.67
CA ALA A 38 3.50 2.69 22.39
C ALA A 38 4.64 3.09 21.45
N SER A 39 4.75 2.44 20.30
CA SER A 39 5.75 2.75 19.27
C SER A 39 5.52 4.11 18.63
N LEU A 40 4.27 4.46 18.31
CA LEU A 40 3.92 5.77 17.76
C LEU A 40 4.22 6.89 18.76
N VAL A 41 3.89 6.71 20.04
CA VAL A 41 4.26 7.65 21.12
C VAL A 41 5.78 7.79 21.21
N LYS A 42 6.52 6.68 21.11
CA LYS A 42 7.98 6.70 21.13
C LYS A 42 8.54 7.45 19.92
N ILE A 43 8.03 7.19 18.72
CA ILE A 43 8.44 7.87 17.47
C ILE A 43 8.21 9.38 17.60
N SER A 44 7.01 9.81 18.03
CA SER A 44 6.70 11.21 18.22
C SER A 44 7.60 11.89 19.26
N LYS A 45 7.95 11.19 20.34
CA LYS A 45 8.88 11.73 21.36
C LYS A 45 10.32 11.80 20.85
N SER A 46 10.81 10.75 20.22
CA SER A 46 12.20 10.65 19.74
C SER A 46 12.50 11.63 18.61
N HIS A 47 11.50 12.00 17.82
CA HIS A 47 11.64 12.87 16.64
C HIS A 47 10.71 14.09 16.73
N ALA A 48 10.46 14.61 17.94
CA ALA A 48 9.49 15.68 18.19
C ALA A 48 9.71 16.95 17.35
N PHE A 49 10.97 17.25 17.01
CA PHE A 49 11.37 18.43 16.25
C PHE A 49 11.61 18.17 14.76
N VAL A 50 11.44 16.91 14.31
CA VAL A 50 11.66 16.51 12.91
C VAL A 50 10.47 15.68 12.44
N PRO A 51 9.34 16.32 12.09
CA PRO A 51 8.11 15.63 11.70
C PRO A 51 8.27 14.72 10.48
N GLU A 52 9.14 15.06 9.50
CA GLU A 52 9.41 14.16 8.37
C GLU A 52 9.98 12.82 8.85
N GLU A 53 10.89 12.85 9.83
CA GLU A 53 11.52 11.65 10.35
C GLU A 53 10.52 10.76 11.09
N GLN A 54 9.49 11.33 11.71
CA GLN A 54 8.41 10.55 12.32
C GLN A 54 7.70 9.65 11.30
N LEU A 55 7.36 10.20 10.12
CA LEU A 55 6.70 9.44 9.05
C LEU A 55 7.62 8.36 8.47
N LEU A 56 8.92 8.65 8.33
CA LEU A 56 9.90 7.64 7.90
C LEU A 56 10.03 6.51 8.93
N LYS A 57 10.05 6.84 10.22
CA LYS A 57 10.11 5.85 11.31
C LYS A 57 8.83 5.03 11.42
N PHE A 58 7.70 5.60 11.04
CA PHE A 58 6.46 4.86 10.90
C PHE A 58 6.56 3.81 9.79
N VAL A 59 7.10 4.17 8.62
CA VAL A 59 7.41 3.21 7.54
C VAL A 59 8.40 2.13 8.02
N ASP A 60 9.47 2.50 8.74
CA ASP A 60 10.43 1.54 9.32
C ASP A 60 9.74 0.59 10.33
N TYR A 61 8.75 1.06 11.08
CA TYR A 61 7.96 0.22 11.98
C TYR A 61 7.09 -0.77 11.20
N LEU A 62 6.35 -0.29 10.20
CA LEU A 62 5.52 -1.12 9.34
C LEU A 62 6.37 -2.17 8.62
N GLU A 63 7.53 -1.80 8.06
CA GLU A 63 8.45 -2.75 7.42
C GLU A 63 8.84 -3.87 8.37
N ARG A 64 9.22 -3.55 9.62
CA ARG A 64 9.62 -4.57 10.61
C ARG A 64 8.49 -5.53 10.94
N LYS A 65 7.27 -5.01 11.17
CA LYS A 65 6.10 -5.83 11.50
C LYS A 65 5.64 -6.67 10.31
N LEU A 66 5.60 -6.09 9.13
CA LEU A 66 5.25 -6.81 7.91
C LEU A 66 6.33 -7.82 7.52
N SER A 67 7.59 -7.60 7.92
CA SER A 67 8.69 -8.51 7.65
C SER A 67 8.62 -9.82 8.43
N SER A 68 7.96 -9.82 9.59
CA SER A 68 7.78 -11.01 10.44
C SER A 68 6.67 -11.95 9.95
N VAL A 69 5.90 -11.56 8.94
CA VAL A 69 4.79 -12.35 8.41
C VAL A 69 5.02 -12.63 6.93
N GLN A 70 4.70 -13.85 6.50
CA GLN A 70 4.71 -14.21 5.09
C GLN A 70 3.32 -13.94 4.53
N TYR A 71 3.21 -12.89 3.74
CA TYR A 71 1.96 -12.53 3.10
C TYR A 71 2.04 -12.79 1.59
N LEU A 72 0.93 -13.25 1.01
CA LEU A 72 0.83 -13.64 -0.40
C LEU A 72 1.17 -12.51 -1.39
N TRP A 73 0.88 -11.25 -1.05
CA TRP A 73 1.26 -10.06 -1.83
C TRP A 73 2.78 -9.82 -1.98
N LEU A 74 3.64 -10.32 -1.09
CA LEU A 74 5.09 -10.18 -1.23
C LEU A 74 5.63 -10.95 -2.43
N ASP A 75 4.89 -11.99 -2.87
CA ASP A 75 5.21 -12.79 -4.04
C ASP A 75 4.67 -12.18 -5.34
N MET A 76 3.68 -11.26 -5.26
CA MET A 76 3.13 -10.56 -6.42
C MET A 76 4.17 -9.68 -7.13
N PHE A 77 5.20 -9.22 -6.40
CA PHE A 77 6.31 -8.41 -6.94
C PHE A 77 7.47 -9.26 -7.48
N LYS A 78 7.45 -10.60 -7.34
CA LYS A 78 8.58 -11.46 -7.69
C LYS A 78 8.59 -11.92 -9.16
N GLY A 79 7.48 -11.77 -9.89
CA GLY A 79 7.31 -12.33 -11.25
C GLY A 79 7.04 -11.33 -12.38
N SER A 80 6.70 -10.08 -12.06
CA SER A 80 6.45 -9.01 -13.03
C SER A 80 6.64 -7.64 -12.37
N PRO A 81 7.08 -6.59 -13.08
CA PRO A 81 7.30 -5.25 -12.50
C PRO A 81 6.04 -4.67 -11.87
N CYS A 82 4.87 -5.10 -12.36
CA CYS A 82 3.56 -4.77 -11.85
C CYS A 82 2.73 -6.06 -11.84
N PRO A 83 2.40 -6.67 -10.70
CA PRO A 83 1.15 -7.44 -10.63
C PRO A 83 0.03 -6.49 -11.10
N LYS A 84 -1.07 -7.02 -11.66
CA LYS A 84 -2.16 -6.16 -12.13
C LYS A 84 -2.60 -5.30 -10.95
N LEU A 85 -2.25 -4.00 -10.93
CA LEU A 85 -2.44 -3.16 -9.75
C LEU A 85 -3.92 -3.00 -9.35
N ILE A 86 -4.83 -3.38 -10.26
CA ILE A 86 -6.25 -3.57 -10.00
C ILE A 86 -6.51 -4.62 -8.88
N ASP A 87 -5.70 -5.68 -8.82
CA ASP A 87 -5.75 -6.72 -7.79
C ASP A 87 -5.11 -6.23 -6.46
N MET A 88 -4.50 -5.03 -6.44
CA MET A 88 -3.84 -4.40 -5.29
C MET A 88 -4.64 -3.25 -4.66
N ILE A 89 -5.82 -2.91 -5.19
CA ILE A 89 -6.60 -1.78 -4.69
C ILE A 89 -7.07 -2.04 -3.25
N ASP A 90 -7.53 -3.27 -2.97
CA ASP A 90 -8.11 -3.64 -1.68
C ASP A 90 -7.16 -4.46 -0.78
N VAL A 91 -6.22 -5.19 -1.39
CA VAL A 91 -5.39 -6.22 -0.75
C VAL A 91 -4.39 -5.71 0.32
N PRO A 92 -3.76 -4.51 0.22
CA PRO A 92 -2.81 -4.05 1.23
C PRO A 92 -3.44 -3.72 2.58
N LEU A 93 -4.67 -3.21 2.59
CA LEU A 93 -5.36 -2.77 3.80
C LEU A 93 -6.36 -3.80 4.33
N SER A 94 -6.86 -4.71 3.48
CA SER A 94 -7.77 -5.78 3.91
C SER A 94 -7.13 -6.75 4.92
N HIS A 95 -5.81 -6.84 4.96
CA HIS A 95 -5.06 -7.68 5.90
C HIS A 95 -4.51 -6.91 7.10
N ILE A 96 -4.87 -5.64 7.25
CA ILE A 96 -4.50 -4.82 8.41
C ILE A 96 -5.71 -4.79 9.34
N PRO A 97 -5.56 -5.19 10.62
CA PRO A 97 -6.65 -5.09 11.58
C PRO A 97 -7.19 -3.66 11.68
N VAL A 98 -8.51 -3.51 11.77
CA VAL A 98 -9.17 -2.19 11.81
C VAL A 98 -8.60 -1.30 12.92
N SER A 99 -8.35 -1.86 14.11
CA SER A 99 -7.75 -1.13 15.24
C SER A 99 -6.35 -0.56 14.93
N VAL A 100 -5.56 -1.26 14.12
CA VAL A 100 -4.22 -0.83 13.68
C VAL A 100 -4.33 0.30 12.69
N TYR A 101 -5.27 0.18 11.75
CA TYR A 101 -5.58 1.24 10.80
C TYR A 101 -6.04 2.51 11.53
N ASP A 102 -7.05 2.40 12.40
CA ASP A 102 -7.62 3.53 13.14
C ASP A 102 -6.57 4.22 14.02
N THR A 103 -5.81 3.45 14.80
CA THR A 103 -4.74 4.00 15.65
C THR A 103 -3.66 4.72 14.82
N SER A 104 -3.30 4.16 13.66
CA SER A 104 -2.32 4.78 12.76
C SER A 104 -2.86 6.07 12.16
N VAL A 105 -4.12 6.07 11.74
CA VAL A 105 -4.80 7.21 11.14
C VAL A 105 -5.01 8.35 12.15
N GLU A 106 -5.47 8.05 13.37
CA GLU A 106 -5.58 9.04 14.46
C GLU A 106 -4.22 9.69 14.80
N TRP A 107 -3.13 8.94 14.62
CA TRP A 107 -1.78 9.47 14.78
C TRP A 107 -1.36 10.33 13.58
N LEU A 108 -1.70 9.91 12.35
CA LEU A 108 -1.41 10.64 11.11
C LEU A 108 -2.15 11.97 11.03
N ASP A 109 -3.36 12.05 11.57
CA ASP A 109 -4.20 13.25 11.62
C ASP A 109 -3.54 14.44 12.36
N LYS A 110 -2.51 14.16 13.17
CA LYS A 110 -1.75 15.18 13.91
C LYS A 110 -0.76 15.94 13.04
N PHE A 111 -0.47 15.45 11.84
CA PHE A 111 0.48 16.08 10.93
C PHE A 111 -0.22 17.12 10.05
N SER A 112 0.52 18.16 9.67
CA SER A 112 -0.01 19.16 8.73
C SER A 112 -0.23 18.54 7.36
N ILE A 113 -1.26 19.00 6.65
CA ILE A 113 -1.54 18.56 5.28
C ILE A 113 -0.33 18.74 4.35
N GLY A 114 0.46 19.80 4.53
CA GLY A 114 1.68 20.04 3.75
C GLY A 114 2.74 18.97 3.96
N LEU A 115 2.90 18.49 5.19
CA LEU A 115 3.82 17.39 5.51
C LEU A 115 3.33 16.06 4.94
N LEU A 116 2.02 15.80 5.00
CA LEU A 116 1.41 14.63 4.38
C LEU A 116 1.56 14.67 2.85
N CYS A 117 1.42 15.84 2.21
CA CYS A 117 1.69 16.01 0.77
C CYS A 117 3.16 15.70 0.43
N ALA A 118 4.10 16.21 1.22
CA ALA A 118 5.52 15.91 1.03
C ALA A 118 5.80 14.40 1.16
N PHE A 119 5.14 13.74 2.12
CA PHE A 119 5.22 12.30 2.29
C PHE A 119 4.62 11.52 1.11
N VAL A 120 3.52 11.99 0.52
CA VAL A 120 2.92 11.39 -0.68
C VAL A 120 3.90 11.45 -1.85
N VAL A 121 4.52 12.60 -2.10
CA VAL A 121 5.53 12.77 -3.17
C VAL A 121 6.75 11.88 -2.91
N TRP A 122 7.26 11.88 -1.68
CA TRP A 122 8.38 11.03 -1.28
C TRP A 122 8.08 9.54 -1.49
N SER A 123 6.88 9.10 -1.09
CA SER A 123 6.44 7.72 -1.24
C SER A 123 6.31 7.34 -2.71
N LEU A 124 5.72 8.20 -3.54
CA LEU A 124 5.63 7.98 -4.98
C LEU A 124 7.03 7.81 -5.60
N ASN A 125 7.95 8.75 -5.36
CA ASN A 125 9.32 8.66 -5.86
C ASN A 125 9.99 7.35 -5.45
N ARG A 126 9.74 6.89 -4.24
CA ARG A 126 10.27 5.63 -3.74
C ARG A 126 9.64 4.42 -4.42
N LEU A 127 8.34 4.42 -4.68
CA LEU A 127 7.66 3.33 -5.39
C LEU A 127 8.03 3.29 -6.87
N LEU A 128 8.31 4.42 -7.51
CA LEU A 128 8.79 4.47 -8.89
C LEU A 128 10.13 3.73 -9.07
N THR A 129 10.98 3.68 -8.04
CA THR A 129 12.23 2.88 -8.08
C THR A 129 12.00 1.38 -8.24
N ILE A 130 10.79 0.88 -8.01
CA ILE A 130 10.41 -0.52 -8.25
C ILE A 130 10.36 -0.83 -9.76
N LEU A 131 9.98 0.17 -10.55
CA LEU A 131 9.79 0.05 -12.00
C LEU A 131 11.11 0.19 -12.76
N GLU A 132 12.12 0.80 -12.12
CA GLU A 132 13.44 0.93 -12.71
C GLU A 132 14.11 -0.45 -12.82
N PRO A 133 14.76 -0.76 -13.95
CA PRO A 133 15.49 -2.00 -14.10
C PRO A 133 16.60 -2.09 -13.03
N PRO A 134 16.90 -3.29 -12.50
CA PRO A 134 17.95 -3.44 -11.50
C PRO A 134 19.27 -2.90 -12.04
N GLN A 135 19.77 -1.80 -11.46
CA GLN A 135 21.05 -1.25 -11.90
C GLN A 135 22.17 -2.26 -11.64
N GLN A 136 22.80 -2.73 -12.71
CA GLN A 136 24.02 -3.52 -12.63
C GLN A 136 25.17 -2.60 -12.19
N GLY A 137 25.51 -2.61 -10.91
CA GLY A 137 26.85 -2.16 -10.46
C GLY A 137 26.93 -0.99 -9.47
N GLY A 138 25.85 -0.59 -8.79
CA GLY A 138 25.92 0.45 -7.75
C GLY A 138 25.59 -0.10 -6.35
N HIS A 139 26.30 0.37 -5.31
CA HIS A 139 25.92 0.19 -3.89
C HIS A 139 24.64 0.97 -3.52
N GLN A 140 23.62 0.98 -4.37
CA GLN A 140 22.30 1.48 -4.02
C GLN A 140 21.67 0.44 -3.09
N ARG A 141 21.43 0.84 -1.84
CA ARG A 141 20.83 0.02 -0.77
C ARG A 141 19.58 -0.68 -1.33
N ARG A 142 19.70 -1.98 -1.65
CA ARG A 142 18.61 -2.79 -2.20
C ARG A 142 17.37 -2.57 -1.33
N THR A 143 16.39 -1.86 -1.86
CA THR A 143 15.11 -1.69 -1.20
C THR A 143 14.43 -3.04 -1.26
N THR A 144 14.20 -3.63 -0.10
CA THR A 144 13.58 -4.95 -0.03
C THR A 144 12.13 -4.83 -0.54
N SER A 145 11.58 -5.89 -1.13
CA SER A 145 10.15 -5.92 -1.48
C SER A 145 9.25 -5.61 -0.27
N LYS A 146 9.74 -5.91 0.94
CA LYS A 146 9.09 -5.63 2.22
C LYS A 146 9.04 -4.14 2.55
N PHE A 147 10.11 -3.40 2.27
CA PHE A 147 10.12 -1.95 2.43
C PHE A 147 9.09 -1.27 1.50
N HIS A 148 9.04 -1.69 0.23
CA HIS A 148 8.05 -1.15 -0.72
C HIS A 148 6.61 -1.41 -0.27
N VAL A 149 6.37 -2.61 0.24
CA VAL A 149 5.11 -3.01 0.87
C VAL A 149 4.74 -2.08 2.03
N ALA A 150 5.68 -1.75 2.92
CA ALA A 150 5.46 -0.81 4.01
C ALA A 150 5.13 0.60 3.51
N VAL A 151 5.81 1.06 2.45
CA VAL A 151 5.49 2.34 1.79
C VAL A 151 4.09 2.33 1.19
N PHE A 152 3.69 1.25 0.51
CA PHE A 152 2.32 1.11 -0.02
C PHE A 152 1.26 1.22 1.09
N VAL A 153 1.47 0.55 2.23
CA VAL A 153 0.54 0.61 3.36
C VAL A 153 0.46 2.00 3.96
N ALA A 154 1.60 2.61 4.28
CA ALA A 154 1.64 3.95 4.86
C ALA A 154 1.00 4.98 3.92
N LEU A 155 1.32 4.90 2.62
CA LEU A 155 0.74 5.78 1.61
C LEU A 155 -0.78 5.58 1.49
N ALA A 156 -1.26 4.34 1.52
CA ALA A 156 -2.70 4.06 1.49
C ALA A 156 -3.43 4.63 2.72
N MET A 157 -2.84 4.51 3.92
CA MET A 157 -3.39 5.12 5.15
C MET A 157 -3.46 6.65 5.05
N VAL A 158 -2.41 7.30 4.52
CA VAL A 158 -2.40 8.77 4.34
C VAL A 158 -3.44 9.21 3.30
N LEU A 159 -3.51 8.53 2.14
CA LEU A 159 -4.43 8.89 1.06
C LEU A 159 -5.90 8.68 1.45
N ARG A 160 -6.19 7.66 2.28
CA ARG A 160 -7.54 7.44 2.82
C ARG A 160 -7.87 8.37 3.98
N ASN A 161 -6.92 8.70 4.85
CA ASN A 161 -7.18 9.66 5.91
C ASN A 161 -7.42 11.07 5.36
N GLU A 162 -6.53 11.53 4.48
CA GLU A 162 -6.52 12.89 3.97
C GLU A 162 -6.49 12.90 2.43
N PRO A 163 -7.64 12.66 1.77
CA PRO A 163 -7.72 12.56 0.31
C PRO A 163 -7.33 13.86 -0.42
N ASN A 164 -7.43 15.00 0.28
CA ASN A 164 -7.01 16.31 -0.23
C ASN A 164 -5.51 16.36 -0.56
N THR A 165 -4.69 15.51 0.08
CA THR A 165 -3.26 15.44 -0.20
C THR A 165 -2.98 15.08 -1.65
N LEU A 166 -3.75 14.16 -2.24
CA LEU A 166 -3.59 13.78 -3.65
C LEU A 166 -4.00 14.92 -4.58
N VAL A 167 -5.07 15.64 -4.24
CA VAL A 167 -5.54 16.81 -5.00
C VAL A 167 -4.48 17.91 -5.03
N ILE A 168 -3.79 18.12 -3.92
CA ILE A 168 -2.71 19.11 -3.81
C ILE A 168 -1.45 18.67 -4.56
N VAL A 169 -1.13 17.38 -4.55
CA VAL A 169 0.07 16.82 -5.21
C VAL A 169 -0.13 16.61 -6.72
N LEU A 170 -1.36 16.44 -7.19
CA LEU A 170 -1.72 16.22 -8.59
C LEU A 170 -1.03 17.16 -9.61
N PRO A 171 -0.88 18.48 -9.36
CA PRO A 171 -0.11 19.36 -10.23
C PRO A 171 1.36 18.95 -10.39
N THR A 172 2.03 18.50 -9.32
CA THR A 172 3.41 18.01 -9.35
C THR A 172 3.55 16.75 -10.20
N LEU A 173 2.50 15.92 -10.25
CA LEU A 173 2.46 14.70 -11.07
C LEU A 173 2.35 14.97 -12.58
N LYS A 174 2.11 16.23 -12.97
CA LYS A 174 2.09 16.63 -14.39
C LYS A 174 3.48 16.91 -14.96
N GLU A 175 4.51 16.95 -14.11
CA GLU A 175 5.89 17.09 -14.56
C GLU A 175 6.32 15.86 -15.36
N ASP A 176 7.16 16.05 -16.38
CA ASP A 176 7.59 15.00 -17.31
C ASP A 176 8.24 13.81 -16.58
N GLU A 177 8.83 14.04 -15.41
CA GLU A 177 9.41 13.02 -14.53
C GLU A 177 8.39 11.98 -14.05
N TYR A 178 7.10 12.28 -14.06
CA TYR A 178 6.02 11.37 -13.66
C TYR A 178 5.16 10.89 -14.83
N GLN A 179 5.38 11.44 -16.04
CA GLN A 179 4.69 11.07 -17.27
C GLN A 179 5.38 9.86 -17.91
N GLY A 180 4.85 8.66 -17.66
CA GLY A 180 5.37 7.42 -18.24
C GLY A 180 4.34 6.29 -18.17
N HIS A 181 4.20 5.49 -19.24
CA HIS A 181 3.25 4.37 -19.31
C HIS A 181 3.51 3.32 -18.22
N ASP A 182 4.76 3.13 -17.86
CA ASP A 182 5.25 2.28 -16.77
C ASP A 182 4.82 2.79 -15.39
N LYS A 183 4.65 4.11 -15.23
CA LYS A 183 4.31 4.80 -13.96
C LYS A 183 2.80 4.88 -13.71
N LEU A 184 2.00 4.82 -14.78
CA LEU A 184 0.54 4.85 -14.73
C LEU A 184 -0.08 3.89 -13.70
N PRO A 185 0.38 2.63 -13.56
CA PRO A 185 -0.21 1.70 -12.61
C PRO A 185 -0.15 2.18 -11.15
N ILE A 186 0.96 2.80 -10.72
CA ILE A 186 1.12 3.35 -9.36
C ILE A 186 0.20 4.57 -9.17
N LEU A 187 0.11 5.45 -10.18
CA LEU A 187 -0.78 6.61 -10.15
C LEU A 187 -2.26 6.21 -10.08
N VAL A 188 -2.66 5.21 -10.86
CA VAL A 188 -4.01 4.64 -10.84
C VAL A 188 -4.33 4.05 -9.47
N TRP A 189 -3.37 3.33 -8.87
CA TRP A 189 -3.54 2.79 -7.51
C TRP A 189 -3.70 3.89 -6.46
N MET A 190 -2.92 4.98 -6.52
CA MET A 190 -3.08 6.13 -5.61
C MET A 190 -4.46 6.77 -5.72
N MET A 191 -4.95 6.96 -6.95
CA MET A 191 -6.31 7.47 -7.20
C MET A 191 -7.38 6.52 -6.66
N ALA A 192 -7.17 5.21 -6.78
CA ALA A 192 -8.09 4.21 -6.24
C ALA A 192 -8.19 4.27 -4.71
N GLN A 193 -7.09 4.55 -4.00
CA GLN A 193 -7.12 4.71 -2.53
C GLN A 193 -8.01 5.87 -2.08
N VAL A 194 -8.09 6.94 -2.85
CA VAL A 194 -8.98 8.09 -2.58
C VAL A 194 -10.45 7.76 -2.91
N HIS A 195 -10.70 6.90 -3.89
CA HIS A 195 -12.05 6.59 -4.38
C HIS A 195 -12.86 5.68 -3.44
N VAL A 196 -12.21 4.79 -2.68
CA VAL A 196 -12.90 3.87 -1.73
C VAL A 196 -13.73 4.61 -0.67
N ILE A 197 -13.48 5.91 -0.46
CA ILE A 197 -14.25 6.78 0.45
C ILE A 197 -15.48 7.39 -0.22
N PHE A 198 -15.44 7.64 -1.54
CA PHE A 198 -16.54 8.29 -2.27
C PHE A 198 -17.71 7.36 -2.62
N CYS A 199 -17.61 6.05 -2.36
CA CYS A 199 -18.64 5.06 -2.69
C CYS A 199 -19.03 4.12 -1.53
N SER A 200 -18.70 4.44 -0.27
CA SER A 200 -19.27 3.70 0.86
C SER A 200 -20.62 4.31 1.27
N PRO A 201 -21.75 3.57 1.15
CA PRO A 201 -23.08 4.06 1.53
C PRO A 201 -23.40 3.81 3.01
N TYR A 202 -22.42 3.85 3.91
CA TYR A 202 -22.63 3.65 5.34
C TYR A 202 -21.87 4.70 6.16
N VAL A 203 -22.54 5.84 6.31
CA VAL A 203 -22.54 6.65 7.55
C VAL A 203 -23.77 6.22 8.34
#